data_AF-A0A970FDV3-F1
#
_entry.id   AF-A0A970FDV3-F1
#
_cell.length_a   1.000
_cell.length_b   1.000
_cell.length_c   1.000
_cell.angle_alpha   90.00
_cell.angle_beta   90.00
_cell.angle_gamma   90.00
#
_symmetry.space_group_name_H-M   'P 1'
#
loop_
_entity.id
_entity.type
_entity.pdbx_description
1 polymer ?
#
loop_
_entity_poly.entity_id
_entity_poly.type
_entity_poly.pdbx_seq_one_letter_code
_entity_poly.pdbx_strand_id
1 'polypeptide(L)'
;MEDEDPGLKDLLEQTRQVGRALQSRREGTRPDFNKLAKLLGEFSTANVYLINREGMLLGHSWVSEYHSEELSNYIEKGYMPEHFVEKMNQIRETSYSETDGYLFDDDDGDTPVKHMVYIPIYGAAERLGTLFFVRFFDRFTIRDLVLAEYLATLVGIEILHERTKIIEERARERLIVQMAMRALSYSEVESVKHIINELGSFEGVVIASRVADRVGVTRSVIVNALRKLESAGIIESRSLGMKGTFIKVLSPLFTEELGLLLDD
;
A
#
# COMPACT_ATOMS: atom_id res chain seq x y z
N MET A 1 -32.81 -24.00 25.51
CA MET A 1 -31.82 -22.94 25.24
C MET A 1 -30.91 -22.95 26.45
N GLU A 2 -30.02 -23.93 26.43
CA GLU A 2 -29.11 -24.30 27.51
C GLU A 2 -27.92 -23.35 27.55
N ASP A 3 -27.31 -23.25 28.73
CA ASP A 3 -26.14 -22.44 29.11
C ASP A 3 -25.15 -22.18 27.97
N GLU A 4 -25.31 -21.03 27.32
CA GLU A 4 -24.31 -20.53 26.38
C GLU A 4 -23.12 -19.98 27.20
N ASP A 5 -21.96 -20.60 27.08
CA ASP A 5 -20.69 -20.18 27.69
C ASP A 5 -20.47 -18.67 27.47
N PRO A 6 -20.42 -17.86 28.55
CA PRO A 6 -20.20 -16.41 28.46
C PRO A 6 -18.96 -16.05 27.63
N GLY A 7 -17.91 -16.87 27.68
CA GLY A 7 -16.67 -16.65 26.92
C GLY A 7 -16.85 -16.85 25.41
N LEU A 8 -17.71 -17.78 24.99
CA LEU A 8 -18.03 -18.00 23.58
C LEU A 8 -18.97 -16.93 23.02
N LYS A 9 -19.89 -16.38 23.85
CA LYS A 9 -20.71 -15.24 23.44
C LYS A 9 -19.86 -14.00 23.16
N ASP A 10 -18.90 -13.74 24.04
CA ASP A 10 -17.96 -12.62 23.91
C ASP A 10 -17.13 -12.74 22.62
N LEU A 11 -16.53 -13.93 22.39
CA LEU A 11 -15.79 -14.21 21.15
C LEU A 11 -16.66 -14.04 19.89
N LEU A 12 -17.93 -14.48 19.94
CA LEU A 12 -18.86 -14.31 18.83
C LEU A 12 -19.17 -12.83 18.55
N GLU A 13 -19.32 -11.99 19.57
CA GLU A 13 -19.56 -10.56 19.34
C GLU A 13 -18.29 -9.86 18.82
N GLN A 14 -17.11 -10.22 19.33
CA GLN A 14 -15.82 -9.72 18.82
C GLN A 14 -15.63 -10.05 17.33
N THR A 15 -15.85 -11.32 16.94
CA THR A 15 -15.76 -11.73 15.52
C THR A 15 -16.76 -10.98 14.64
N ARG A 16 -17.99 -10.74 15.12
CA ARG A 16 -18.99 -9.92 14.41
C ARG A 16 -18.57 -8.47 14.25
N GLN A 17 -17.99 -7.86 15.29
CA GLN A 17 -17.52 -6.47 15.22
C GLN A 17 -16.43 -6.30 14.17
N VAL A 18 -15.48 -7.23 14.09
CA VAL A 18 -14.46 -7.20 13.02
C VAL A 18 -15.10 -7.44 11.66
N GLY A 19 -15.98 -8.42 11.54
CA GLY A 19 -16.71 -8.67 10.29
C GLY A 19 -17.41 -7.41 9.78
N ARG A 20 -18.10 -6.66 10.67
CA ARG A 20 -18.71 -5.38 10.34
C ARG A 20 -17.68 -4.33 9.92
N ALA A 21 -16.53 -4.23 10.60
CA ALA A 21 -15.49 -3.26 10.28
C ALA A 21 -14.84 -3.48 8.89
N LEU A 22 -14.80 -4.74 8.43
CA LEU A 22 -14.35 -5.10 7.09
C LEU A 22 -15.46 -4.89 6.04
N GLN A 23 -16.70 -5.27 6.36
CA GLN A 23 -17.82 -5.19 5.43
C GLN A 23 -18.40 -3.79 5.26
N SER A 24 -18.25 -2.89 6.24
CA SER A 24 -18.82 -1.54 6.19
C SER A 24 -18.06 -0.59 5.24
N ARG A 25 -17.15 -1.10 4.43
CA ARG A 25 -16.30 -0.29 3.55
C ARG A 25 -17.03 0.04 2.27
N ARG A 26 -16.80 1.26 1.76
CA ARG A 26 -17.27 1.64 0.43
C ARG A 26 -16.41 0.95 -0.60
N GLU A 27 -17.03 0.52 -1.69
CA GLU A 27 -16.31 -0.05 -2.82
C GLU A 27 -15.21 0.92 -3.28
N GLY A 28 -13.98 0.42 -3.40
CA GLY A 28 -12.83 1.20 -3.84
C GLY A 28 -11.99 1.88 -2.76
N THR A 29 -12.37 1.85 -1.47
CA THR A 29 -11.49 2.37 -0.40
C THR A 29 -10.37 1.39 -0.06
N ARG A 30 -9.15 1.89 0.16
CA ARG A 30 -8.02 1.07 0.62
C ARG A 30 -8.26 0.50 2.01
N PRO A 31 -7.55 -0.58 2.36
CA PRO A 31 -7.65 -1.12 3.70
C PRO A 31 -7.13 -0.16 4.77
N ASP A 32 -7.94 0.06 5.80
CA ASP A 32 -7.48 0.76 7.01
C ASP A 32 -6.89 -0.25 8.00
N PHE A 33 -5.61 -0.55 7.81
CA PHE A 33 -4.86 -1.46 8.67
C PHE A 33 -4.68 -0.93 10.09
N ASN A 34 -4.64 0.39 10.29
CA ASN A 34 -4.56 1.00 11.63
C ASN A 34 -5.85 0.79 12.40
N LYS A 35 -7.01 0.97 11.76
CA LYS A 35 -8.30 0.66 12.39
C LYS A 35 -8.43 -0.82 12.74
N LEU A 36 -7.91 -1.71 11.90
CA LEU A 36 -7.87 -3.15 12.21
C LEU A 36 -6.94 -3.44 13.40
N ALA A 37 -5.73 -2.90 13.40
CA ALA A 37 -4.79 -3.04 14.52
C ALA A 37 -5.39 -2.51 15.83
N LYS A 38 -6.14 -1.41 15.78
CA LYS A 38 -6.85 -0.86 16.94
C LYS A 38 -7.90 -1.81 17.49
N LEU A 39 -8.78 -2.33 16.64
CA LEU A 39 -9.78 -3.32 17.04
C LEU A 39 -9.12 -4.57 17.64
N LEU A 40 -8.04 -5.05 17.03
CA LEU A 40 -7.25 -6.17 17.55
C LEU A 40 -6.67 -5.87 18.94
N GLY A 41 -6.11 -4.67 19.11
CA GLY A 41 -5.53 -4.25 20.38
C GLY A 41 -6.58 -4.09 21.49
N GLU A 42 -7.78 -3.63 21.15
CA GLU A 42 -8.92 -3.55 22.08
C GLU A 42 -9.40 -4.95 22.51
N PHE A 43 -9.58 -5.89 21.57
CA PHE A 43 -10.07 -7.24 21.91
C PHE A 43 -9.07 -8.10 22.64
N SER A 44 -7.79 -7.93 22.32
CA SER A 44 -6.70 -8.69 22.92
C SER A 44 -5.98 -7.93 24.02
N THR A 45 -6.43 -6.73 24.41
CA THR A 45 -5.78 -5.89 25.43
C THR A 45 -4.25 -5.89 25.29
N ALA A 46 -3.76 -5.76 24.06
CA ALA A 46 -2.37 -5.97 23.70
C ALA A 46 -1.95 -4.93 22.66
N ASN A 47 -0.65 -4.67 22.60
CA ASN A 47 -0.07 -3.95 21.48
C ASN A 47 -0.09 -4.87 20.26
N VAL A 48 -0.42 -4.31 19.11
CA VAL A 48 -0.58 -5.04 17.85
C VAL A 48 0.24 -4.36 16.78
N TYR A 49 0.98 -5.16 16.03
CA TYR A 49 1.75 -4.71 14.86
C TYR A 49 1.41 -5.62 13.69
N LEU A 50 0.97 -5.02 12.59
CA LEU A 50 0.76 -5.69 11.33
C LEU A 50 1.91 -5.36 10.39
N ILE A 51 2.71 -6.38 10.08
CA ILE A 51 3.97 -6.22 9.36
C ILE A 51 3.91 -7.10 8.10
N ASN A 52 4.22 -6.56 6.93
CA ASN A 52 4.27 -7.36 5.71
C ASN A 52 5.56 -8.21 5.66
N ARG A 53 5.68 -9.05 4.63
CA ARG A 53 6.84 -9.94 4.47
C ARG A 53 8.17 -9.18 4.35
N GLU A 54 8.15 -7.98 3.80
CA GLU A 54 9.31 -7.11 3.60
C GLU A 54 9.69 -6.31 4.86
N GLY A 55 8.88 -6.38 5.93
CA GLY A 55 9.12 -5.65 7.18
C GLY A 55 8.45 -4.29 7.28
N MET A 56 7.70 -3.88 6.25
CA MET A 56 6.91 -2.65 6.28
C MET A 56 5.77 -2.79 7.29
N LEU A 57 5.64 -1.79 8.16
CA LEU A 57 4.54 -1.68 9.12
C LEU A 57 3.29 -1.17 8.41
N LEU A 58 2.32 -2.04 8.19
CA LEU A 58 1.04 -1.69 7.55
C LEU A 58 0.11 -0.98 8.54
N GLY A 59 0.14 -1.39 9.81
CA GLY A 59 -0.63 -0.74 10.86
C GLY A 59 -0.20 -1.20 12.25
N HIS A 60 -0.49 -0.38 13.25
CA HIS A 60 -0.18 -0.68 14.65
C HIS A 60 -1.23 -0.11 15.60
N SER A 61 -1.24 -0.62 16.82
CA SER A 61 -2.01 -0.07 17.93
C SER A 61 -1.33 -0.36 19.25
N TRP A 62 -1.34 0.61 20.15
CA TRP A 62 -0.88 0.48 21.52
C TRP A 62 -2.03 0.56 22.51
N VAL A 63 -1.87 -0.10 23.65
CA VAL A 63 -2.72 0.12 24.83
C VAL A 63 -2.44 1.52 25.37
N SER A 64 -3.46 2.21 25.91
CA SER A 64 -3.46 3.66 26.21
C SER A 64 -2.42 4.19 27.21
N GLU A 65 -1.54 3.33 27.72
CA GLU A 65 -0.51 3.66 28.71
C GLU A 65 0.88 3.19 28.26
N TYR A 66 1.00 2.55 27.10
CA TYR A 66 2.27 2.07 26.58
C TYR A 66 2.94 3.11 25.68
N HIS A 67 4.22 3.33 25.90
CA HIS A 67 5.10 4.09 25.02
C HIS A 67 6.47 3.42 24.99
N SER A 68 7.12 3.47 23.82
CA SER A 68 8.53 3.11 23.68
C SER A 68 9.18 4.03 22.65
N GLU A 69 10.31 4.65 23.02
CA GLU A 69 11.04 5.55 22.13
C GLU A 69 11.70 4.76 20.99
N GLU A 70 12.30 3.60 21.30
CA GLU A 70 12.90 2.75 20.28
C GLU A 70 11.88 2.29 19.24
N LEU A 71 10.71 1.78 19.66
CA LEU A 71 9.67 1.37 18.73
C LEU A 71 9.08 2.55 17.95
N SER A 72 8.95 3.72 18.58
CA SER A 72 8.48 4.93 17.90
C SER A 72 9.35 5.26 16.70
N ASN A 73 10.68 5.13 16.83
CA ASN A 73 11.60 5.36 15.71
C ASN A 73 11.37 4.41 14.53
N TYR A 74 11.08 3.14 14.78
CA TYR A 74 10.77 2.16 13.71
C TYR A 74 9.38 2.37 13.11
N ILE A 75 8.40 2.76 13.93
CA ILE A 75 7.05 3.10 13.48
C ILE A 75 7.09 4.33 12.56
N GLU A 76 7.84 5.37 12.94
CA GLU A 76 8.02 6.58 12.12
C GLU A 76 8.73 6.29 10.80
N LYS A 77 9.75 5.42 10.81
CA LYS A 77 10.41 4.94 9.59
C LYS A 77 9.50 4.05 8.74
N GLY A 78 8.48 3.44 9.34
CA GLY A 78 7.54 2.53 8.70
C GLY A 78 8.10 1.13 8.43
N TYR A 79 9.29 0.78 8.94
CA TYR A 79 9.94 -0.50 8.72
C TYR A 79 10.57 -1.05 9.99
N MET A 80 10.38 -2.35 10.21
CA MET A 80 11.02 -3.11 11.29
C MET A 80 12.45 -3.53 10.91
N PRO A 81 13.34 -3.75 11.89
CA PRO A 81 14.72 -4.20 11.61
C PRO A 81 14.80 -5.51 10.83
N GLU A 82 15.73 -5.60 9.89
CA GLU A 82 15.89 -6.77 9.01
C GLU A 82 16.04 -8.08 9.79
N HIS A 83 16.86 -8.11 10.83
CA HIS A 83 17.07 -9.31 11.66
C HIS A 83 15.75 -9.79 12.32
N PHE A 84 14.89 -8.87 12.72
CA PHE A 84 13.60 -9.18 13.32
C PHE A 84 12.62 -9.70 12.26
N VAL A 85 12.64 -9.09 11.07
CA VAL A 85 11.82 -9.50 9.91
C VAL A 85 12.19 -10.91 9.44
N GLU A 86 13.49 -11.21 9.34
CA GLU A 86 13.98 -12.55 9.00
C GLU A 86 13.48 -13.60 9.99
N LYS A 87 13.57 -13.31 11.29
CA LYS A 87 13.06 -14.20 12.33
C LYS A 87 11.56 -14.44 12.20
N MET A 88 10.77 -13.38 12.08
CA MET A 88 9.30 -13.49 11.93
C MET A 88 8.92 -14.34 10.71
N ASN A 89 9.63 -14.17 9.60
CA ASN A 89 9.38 -14.91 8.35
C ASN A 89 9.69 -16.41 8.45
N GLN A 90 10.52 -16.84 9.42
CA GLN A 90 10.80 -18.26 9.66
C GLN A 90 9.67 -18.97 10.43
N ILE A 91 8.85 -18.24 11.19
CA ILE A 91 7.77 -18.78 12.01
C ILE A 91 6.59 -19.18 11.12
N ARG A 92 6.28 -20.48 11.01
CA ARG A 92 5.25 -21.00 10.09
C ARG A 92 3.88 -21.24 10.72
N GLU A 93 3.83 -21.33 12.04
CA GLU A 93 2.61 -21.53 12.82
C GLU A 93 2.60 -20.51 13.95
N THR A 94 1.44 -20.29 14.56
CA THR A 94 1.32 -19.39 15.71
C THR A 94 2.31 -19.78 16.80
N SER A 95 3.22 -18.85 17.12
CA SER A 95 4.32 -19.11 18.05
C SER A 95 4.30 -18.10 19.17
N TYR A 96 4.33 -18.60 20.39
CA TYR A 96 4.50 -17.79 21.58
C TYR A 96 6.00 -17.56 21.85
N SER A 97 6.34 -16.37 22.34
CA SER A 97 7.71 -16.02 22.75
C SER A 97 7.67 -15.23 24.05
N GLU A 98 8.59 -15.56 24.96
CA GLU A 98 8.79 -14.83 26.23
C GLU A 98 10.04 -13.94 26.18
N THR A 99 10.92 -14.14 25.20
CA THR A 99 12.26 -13.51 25.17
C THR A 99 12.39 -12.41 24.13
N ASP A 100 11.57 -12.46 23.08
CA ASP A 100 11.58 -11.41 22.04
C ASP A 100 10.96 -10.10 22.54
N GLY A 101 10.36 -10.18 23.74
CA GLY A 101 9.79 -9.14 24.60
C GLY A 101 10.53 -7.82 24.54
N TYR A 102 11.84 -8.01 24.68
CA TYR A 102 12.80 -7.03 25.14
C TYR A 102 13.68 -6.50 24.02
N LEU A 103 13.43 -6.91 22.76
CA LEU A 103 14.23 -6.50 21.61
C LEU A 103 14.10 -4.99 21.31
N PHE A 104 13.10 -4.32 21.88
CA PHE A 104 12.81 -2.91 21.64
C PHE A 104 12.41 -2.16 22.94
N ASP A 105 12.94 -2.60 24.07
CA ASP A 105 12.69 -1.96 25.36
C ASP A 105 13.65 -0.79 25.53
N ASP A 106 13.12 0.33 26.01
CA ASP A 106 13.96 1.45 26.40
C ASP A 106 14.80 1.05 27.64
N ASP A 107 16.04 1.55 27.73
CA ASP A 107 17.04 1.13 28.74
C ASP A 107 16.77 1.78 30.12
N ASP A 108 15.57 1.55 30.65
CA ASP A 108 15.03 2.27 31.81
C ASP A 108 15.02 1.44 33.11
N GLY A 109 15.53 0.20 33.07
CA GLY A 109 15.79 -0.64 34.25
C GLY A 109 14.57 -1.34 34.88
N ASP A 110 13.34 -1.00 34.49
CA ASP A 110 12.11 -1.73 34.84
C ASP A 110 11.50 -2.35 33.58
N THR A 111 11.85 -3.61 33.30
CA THR A 111 11.31 -4.35 32.15
C THR A 111 10.09 -5.15 32.60
N PRO A 112 8.85 -4.70 32.31
CA PRO A 112 7.66 -5.46 32.68
C PRO A 112 7.66 -6.83 32.02
N VAL A 113 6.96 -7.79 32.61
CA VAL A 113 6.79 -9.11 32.00
C VAL A 113 5.95 -8.95 30.74
N LYS A 114 6.52 -9.35 29.60
CA LYS A 114 5.87 -9.29 28.28
C LYS A 114 5.60 -10.69 27.77
N HIS A 115 4.42 -10.84 27.18
CA HIS A 115 3.98 -12.04 26.51
C HIS A 115 3.83 -11.70 25.04
N MET A 116 4.43 -12.50 24.16
CA MET A 116 4.41 -12.24 22.74
C MET A 116 3.85 -13.39 21.94
N VAL A 117 3.14 -13.06 20.88
CA VAL A 117 2.62 -14.04 19.93
C VAL A 117 2.88 -13.55 18.52
N TYR A 118 3.54 -14.40 17.75
CA TYR A 118 3.68 -14.28 16.31
C TYR A 118 2.60 -15.09 15.64
N ILE A 119 1.81 -14.46 14.78
CA ILE A 119 0.77 -15.11 14.01
C ILE A 119 1.07 -14.88 12.52
N PRO A 120 1.49 -15.93 11.80
CA PRO A 120 1.83 -15.79 10.39
C PRO A 120 0.57 -15.53 9.57
N ILE A 121 0.63 -14.55 8.67
CA ILE A 121 -0.47 -14.21 7.78
C ILE A 121 -0.25 -14.91 6.45
N TYR A 122 -1.15 -15.82 6.12
CA TYR A 122 -1.17 -16.52 4.85
C TYR A 122 -2.35 -16.07 4.00
N GLY A 123 -2.15 -16.03 2.68
CA GLY A 123 -3.22 -15.89 1.71
C GLY A 123 -2.82 -16.58 0.41
N ALA A 124 -3.76 -17.30 -0.21
CA ALA A 124 -3.51 -18.06 -1.44
C ALA A 124 -2.25 -18.97 -1.37
N ALA A 125 -2.00 -19.58 -0.20
CA ALA A 125 -0.81 -20.38 0.12
C ALA A 125 0.54 -19.63 0.09
N GLU A 126 0.53 -18.30 0.04
CA GLU A 126 1.71 -17.43 0.16
C GLU A 126 1.78 -16.82 1.56
N ARG A 127 3.00 -16.64 2.10
CA ARG A 127 3.24 -15.87 3.33
C ARG A 127 3.22 -14.37 2.99
N LEU A 128 2.23 -13.65 3.54
CA LEU A 128 2.00 -12.25 3.26
C LEU A 128 2.60 -11.31 4.31
N GLY A 129 2.72 -11.77 5.55
CA GLY A 129 3.21 -10.96 6.66
C GLY A 129 3.04 -11.64 8.00
N THR A 130 3.09 -10.88 9.08
CA THR A 130 2.98 -11.35 10.45
C THR A 130 2.12 -10.37 11.25
N LEU A 131 1.14 -10.90 11.99
CA LEU A 131 0.53 -10.19 13.11
C LEU A 131 1.36 -10.48 14.34
N PHE A 132 1.83 -9.42 15.00
CA PHE A 132 2.65 -9.51 16.18
C PHE A 132 1.92 -8.85 17.35
N PHE A 133 1.68 -9.64 18.39
CA PHE A 133 1.00 -9.21 19.61
C PHE A 133 1.97 -9.14 20.77
N VAL A 134 1.86 -8.08 21.58
CA VAL A 134 2.62 -7.91 22.83
C VAL A 134 1.64 -7.53 23.94
N ARG A 135 1.49 -8.40 24.93
CA ARG A 135 0.64 -8.18 26.12
C ARG A 135 1.50 -8.12 27.37
N PHE A 136 1.18 -7.21 28.28
CA PHE A 136 1.89 -7.06 29.55
C PHE A 136 1.19 -7.87 30.64
N PHE A 137 1.97 -8.44 31.54
CA PHE A 137 1.55 -9.13 32.78
C PHE A 137 0.73 -10.43 32.60
N ASP A 138 -0.22 -10.46 31.67
CA ASP A 138 -1.14 -11.58 31.45
C ASP A 138 -0.80 -12.35 30.17
N ARG A 139 -0.87 -13.68 30.24
CA ARG A 139 -0.67 -14.57 29.09
C ARG A 139 -1.83 -14.52 28.11
N PHE A 140 -1.55 -14.85 26.85
CA PHE A 140 -2.59 -15.10 25.86
C PHE A 140 -3.32 -16.42 26.15
N THR A 141 -4.64 -16.37 26.12
CA THR A 141 -5.52 -17.53 26.23
C THR A 141 -5.75 -18.15 24.86
N ILE A 142 -6.23 -19.40 24.81
CA ILE A 142 -6.62 -20.05 23.55
C ILE A 142 -7.66 -19.22 22.79
N ARG A 143 -8.59 -18.58 23.51
CA ARG A 143 -9.59 -17.69 22.93
C ARG A 143 -8.95 -16.52 22.18
N ASP A 144 -7.91 -15.91 22.77
CA ASP A 144 -7.16 -14.83 22.12
C ASP A 144 -6.49 -15.33 20.84
N LEU A 145 -5.88 -16.52 20.88
CA LEU A 145 -5.22 -17.12 19.71
C LEU A 145 -6.20 -17.46 18.59
N VAL A 146 -7.36 -18.03 18.92
CA VAL A 146 -8.42 -18.34 17.94
C VAL A 146 -8.90 -17.06 17.25
N LEU A 147 -9.16 -16.00 18.03
CA LEU A 147 -9.56 -14.72 17.49
C LEU A 147 -8.46 -14.13 16.59
N ALA A 148 -7.22 -14.21 17.03
CA ALA A 148 -6.10 -13.61 16.34
C ALA A 148 -5.72 -14.36 15.04
N GLU A 149 -5.85 -15.70 14.98
CA GLU A 149 -5.70 -16.49 13.75
C GLU A 149 -6.85 -16.27 12.75
N TYR A 150 -8.09 -16.21 13.26
CA TYR A 150 -9.25 -15.82 12.45
C TYR A 150 -9.00 -14.46 11.79
N LEU A 151 -8.44 -13.53 12.54
CA LEU A 151 -8.15 -12.18 12.07
C LEU A 151 -6.94 -12.11 11.14
N ALA A 152 -5.90 -12.90 11.40
CA ALA A 152 -4.79 -13.08 10.46
C ALA A 152 -5.29 -13.53 9.09
N THR A 153 -6.26 -14.46 9.05
CA THR A 153 -6.87 -14.92 7.80
C THR A 153 -7.60 -13.80 7.08
N LEU A 154 -8.39 -12.99 7.80
CA LEU A 154 -9.11 -11.86 7.22
C LEU A 154 -8.17 -10.77 6.69
N VAL A 155 -7.11 -10.46 7.43
CA VAL A 155 -6.06 -9.54 6.97
C VAL A 155 -5.36 -10.07 5.73
N GLY A 156 -5.10 -11.39 5.66
CA GLY A 156 -4.52 -12.02 4.47
C GLY A 156 -5.40 -11.85 3.22
N ILE A 157 -6.72 -12.03 3.36
CA ILE A 157 -7.68 -11.78 2.27
C ILE A 157 -7.63 -10.31 1.84
N GLU A 158 -7.57 -9.39 2.79
CA GLU A 158 -7.55 -7.95 2.51
C GLU A 158 -6.26 -7.51 1.79
N ILE A 159 -5.11 -8.04 2.20
CA ILE A 159 -3.83 -7.82 1.51
C ILE A 159 -3.89 -8.31 0.06
N LEU A 160 -4.45 -9.51 -0.18
CA LEU A 160 -4.62 -10.04 -1.54
C LEU A 160 -5.60 -9.21 -2.37
N HIS A 161 -6.68 -8.73 -1.76
CA HIS A 161 -7.66 -7.88 -2.42
C HIS A 161 -7.02 -6.56 -2.87
N GLU A 162 -6.24 -5.90 -2.00
CA GLU A 162 -5.51 -4.68 -2.34
C GLU A 162 -4.49 -4.92 -3.46
N ARG A 163 -3.71 -6.02 -3.39
CA ARG A 163 -2.76 -6.39 -4.45
C ARG A 163 -3.48 -6.58 -5.79
N THR A 164 -4.62 -7.27 -5.79
CA THR A 164 -5.43 -7.50 -7.00
C THR A 164 -5.91 -6.19 -7.59
N LYS A 165 -6.43 -5.29 -6.75
CA LYS A 165 -6.90 -3.97 -7.19
C LYS A 165 -5.77 -3.13 -7.79
N ILE A 166 -4.58 -3.13 -7.18
CA ILE A 166 -3.40 -2.43 -7.72
C ILE A 166 -3.01 -3.00 -9.09
N ILE A 167 -3.07 -4.33 -9.26
CA ILE A 167 -2.79 -4.99 -10.54
C ILE A 167 -3.84 -4.59 -11.58
N GLU A 168 -5.12 -4.58 -11.23
CA GLU A 168 -6.21 -4.16 -12.12
C GLU A 168 -6.10 -2.68 -12.52
N GLU A 169 -5.81 -1.80 -11.56
CA GLU A 169 -5.58 -0.36 -11.81
C GLU A 169 -4.41 -0.16 -12.78
N ARG A 170 -3.28 -0.83 -12.55
CA ARG A 170 -2.11 -0.78 -13.45
C ARG A 170 -2.41 -1.37 -14.83
N ALA A 171 -3.15 -2.47 -14.90
CA ALA A 171 -3.54 -3.08 -16.17
C ALA A 171 -4.46 -2.16 -16.98
N ARG A 172 -5.40 -1.49 -16.29
CA ARG A 172 -6.28 -0.48 -16.88
C ARG A 172 -5.50 0.72 -17.39
N GLU A 173 -4.55 1.24 -16.61
CA GLU A 173 -3.70 2.36 -17.02
C GLU A 173 -2.89 2.01 -18.28
N ARG A 174 -2.25 0.83 -18.31
CA ARG A 174 -1.56 0.31 -19.51
C ARG A 174 -2.49 0.23 -20.71
N LEU A 175 -3.71 -0.27 -20.54
CA LEU A 175 -4.68 -0.37 -21.61
C LEU A 175 -5.04 1.01 -22.19
N ILE A 176 -5.26 2.01 -21.32
CA ILE A 176 -5.55 3.39 -21.75
C ILE A 176 -4.38 3.96 -22.56
N VAL A 177 -3.15 3.78 -22.07
CA VAL A 177 -1.93 4.22 -22.78
C VAL A 177 -1.82 3.54 -24.15
N GLN A 178 -2.01 2.23 -24.22
CA GLN A 178 -1.95 1.49 -25.48
C GLN A 178 -3.04 1.91 -26.47
N MET A 179 -4.26 2.17 -26.00
CA MET A 179 -5.35 2.67 -26.85
C MET A 179 -5.04 4.05 -27.42
N ALA A 180 -4.50 4.95 -26.61
CA ALA A 180 -4.12 6.28 -27.06
C ALA A 180 -2.96 6.23 -28.07
N MET A 181 -1.95 5.38 -27.83
CA MET A 181 -0.85 5.16 -28.76
C MET A 181 -1.35 4.64 -30.12
N ARG A 182 -2.32 3.72 -30.12
CA ARG A 182 -2.95 3.21 -31.36
C ARG A 182 -3.82 4.25 -32.08
N ALA A 183 -4.32 5.26 -31.36
CA ALA A 183 -5.08 6.35 -31.96
C ALA A 183 -4.18 7.40 -32.66
N LEU A 184 -2.88 7.40 -32.35
CA LEU A 184 -1.89 8.22 -33.03
C LEU A 184 -1.41 7.56 -34.33
N SER A 185 -1.29 8.36 -35.38
CA SER A 185 -0.59 7.99 -36.60
C SER A 185 0.92 7.98 -36.39
N TYR A 186 1.67 7.35 -37.30
CA TYR A 186 3.14 7.27 -37.21
C TYR A 186 3.80 8.66 -37.05
N SER A 187 3.40 9.65 -37.84
CA SER A 187 3.94 11.01 -37.74
C SER A 187 3.53 11.73 -36.45
N GLU A 188 2.37 11.42 -35.89
CA GLU A 188 1.94 11.95 -34.59
C GLU A 188 2.75 11.35 -33.45
N VAL A 189 3.02 10.04 -33.47
CA VAL A 189 3.89 9.37 -32.47
C VAL A 189 5.30 9.97 -32.49
N GLU A 190 5.90 10.12 -33.68
CA GLU A 190 7.24 10.69 -33.79
C GLU A 190 7.28 12.14 -33.30
N SER A 191 6.27 12.93 -33.65
CA SER A 191 6.13 14.31 -33.18
C SER A 191 6.06 14.38 -31.66
N VAL A 192 5.23 13.54 -31.05
CA VAL A 192 5.06 13.47 -29.59
C VAL A 192 6.37 13.05 -28.91
N LYS A 193 7.07 12.05 -29.45
CA LYS A 193 8.38 11.62 -28.93
C LYS A 193 9.38 12.77 -28.89
N HIS A 194 9.42 13.60 -29.92
CA HIS A 194 10.26 14.80 -29.94
C HIS A 194 9.81 15.89 -28.96
N ILE A 195 8.49 16.07 -28.76
CA ILE A 195 7.95 17.00 -27.77
C ILE A 195 8.37 16.59 -26.36
N ILE A 196 8.18 15.32 -26.00
CA ILE A 196 8.51 14.80 -24.67
C ILE A 196 10.03 14.86 -24.43
N ASN A 197 10.85 14.53 -25.43
CA ASN A 197 12.30 14.71 -25.33
C ASN A 197 12.74 16.18 -25.15
N GLU A 198 12.04 17.13 -25.77
CA GLU A 198 12.35 18.56 -25.60
C GLU A 198 11.90 19.11 -24.24
N LEU A 199 10.89 18.49 -23.61
CA LEU A 199 10.53 18.80 -22.23
C LEU A 199 11.63 18.39 -21.25
N GLY A 200 12.14 17.16 -21.38
CA GLY A 200 13.17 16.61 -20.48
C GLY A 200 12.68 16.33 -19.04
N SER A 201 11.40 16.53 -18.77
CA SER A 201 10.74 16.33 -17.48
C SER A 201 9.24 16.02 -17.68
N PHE A 202 8.53 15.63 -16.63
CA PHE A 202 7.09 15.36 -16.67
C PHE A 202 6.21 16.60 -16.92
N GLU A 203 6.75 17.82 -16.76
CA GLU A 203 6.02 19.05 -17.01
C GLU A 203 6.90 20.17 -17.55
N GLY A 204 6.36 20.96 -18.48
CA GLY A 204 7.09 22.10 -19.04
C GLY A 204 6.35 22.80 -20.17
N VAL A 205 7.03 23.73 -20.83
CA VAL A 205 6.46 24.54 -21.91
C VAL A 205 7.17 24.22 -23.23
N VAL A 206 6.42 23.82 -24.24
CA VAL A 206 6.94 23.52 -25.58
C VAL A 206 6.38 24.48 -26.61
N ILE A 207 7.22 24.91 -27.53
CA ILE A 207 6.82 25.72 -28.68
C ILE A 207 6.58 24.78 -29.87
N ALA A 208 5.32 24.44 -30.13
CA ALA A 208 4.92 23.49 -31.17
C ALA A 208 5.47 23.82 -32.56
N SER A 209 5.66 25.10 -32.91
CA SER A 209 6.27 25.47 -34.20
C SER A 209 7.73 25.03 -34.33
N ARG A 210 8.53 25.14 -33.25
CA ARG A 210 9.93 24.70 -33.27
C ARG A 210 10.05 23.20 -33.47
N VAL A 211 9.13 22.44 -32.87
CA VAL A 211 9.09 20.98 -33.03
C VAL A 211 8.61 20.60 -34.44
N ALA A 212 7.59 21.28 -34.97
CA ALA A 212 7.09 21.06 -36.32
C ALA A 212 8.21 21.22 -37.38
N ASP A 213 8.99 22.30 -37.26
CA ASP A 213 10.09 22.60 -38.18
C ASP A 213 11.22 21.56 -38.08
N ARG A 214 11.50 21.01 -36.88
CA ARG A 214 12.54 20.00 -36.67
C ARG A 214 12.14 18.61 -37.18
N VAL A 215 10.89 18.21 -36.96
CA VAL A 215 10.36 16.89 -37.36
C VAL A 215 9.93 16.90 -38.84
N GLY A 216 9.76 18.07 -39.45
CA GLY A 216 9.35 18.20 -40.85
C GLY A 216 7.87 17.91 -41.06
N VAL A 217 7.02 18.23 -40.07
CA VAL A 217 5.56 18.03 -40.13
C VAL A 217 4.82 19.36 -40.00
N THR A 218 3.53 19.37 -40.35
CA THR A 218 2.69 20.55 -40.13
C THR A 218 2.34 20.69 -38.65
N ARG A 219 2.15 21.94 -38.19
CA ARG A 219 1.70 22.21 -36.81
C ARG A 219 0.39 21.51 -36.45
N SER A 220 -0.47 21.23 -37.44
CA SER A 220 -1.72 20.51 -37.25
C SER A 220 -1.53 19.06 -36.78
N VAL A 221 -0.45 18.38 -37.20
CA VAL A 221 -0.10 17.02 -36.74
C VAL A 221 0.17 17.04 -35.23
N ILE A 222 0.98 18.00 -34.77
CA ILE A 222 1.30 18.16 -33.34
C ILE A 222 0.05 18.47 -32.53
N VAL A 223 -0.76 19.44 -32.97
CA VAL A 223 -1.98 19.83 -32.23
C VAL A 223 -2.97 18.67 -32.16
N ASN A 224 -3.12 17.89 -33.22
CA ASN A 224 -4.01 16.72 -33.22
C ASN A 224 -3.48 15.61 -32.30
N ALA A 225 -2.17 15.35 -32.31
CA ALA A 225 -1.55 14.39 -31.41
C ALA A 225 -1.78 14.75 -29.93
N LEU A 226 -1.50 16.01 -29.56
CA LEU A 226 -1.72 16.51 -28.20
C LEU A 226 -3.20 16.43 -27.80
N ARG A 227 -4.13 16.78 -28.70
CA ARG A 227 -5.57 16.66 -28.44
C ARG A 227 -6.01 15.21 -28.19
N LYS A 228 -5.47 14.24 -28.94
CA LYS A 228 -5.79 12.82 -28.76
C LYS A 228 -5.30 12.30 -27.40
N LEU A 229 -4.09 12.70 -27.00
CA LEU A 229 -3.51 12.34 -25.70
C LEU A 229 -4.24 13.00 -24.52
N GLU A 230 -4.63 14.26 -24.66
CA GLU A 230 -5.43 14.98 -23.68
C GLU A 230 -6.82 14.35 -23.53
N SER A 231 -7.46 13.99 -24.65
CA SER A 231 -8.75 13.29 -24.63
C SER A 231 -8.67 11.90 -23.99
N ALA A 232 -7.50 11.26 -23.98
CA ALA A 232 -7.26 9.98 -23.31
C ALA A 232 -6.87 10.14 -21.83
N GLY A 233 -6.71 11.37 -21.33
CA GLY A 233 -6.26 11.64 -19.97
C GLY A 233 -4.79 11.28 -19.71
N ILE A 234 -3.96 11.22 -20.75
CA ILE A 234 -2.53 10.91 -20.64
C ILE A 234 -1.70 12.16 -20.38
N ILE A 235 -2.15 13.30 -20.92
CA ILE A 235 -1.53 14.60 -20.71
C ILE A 235 -2.59 15.65 -20.35
N GLU A 236 -2.15 16.72 -19.71
CA GLU A 236 -2.87 17.97 -19.65
C GLU A 236 -2.16 19.01 -20.51
N SER A 237 -2.92 19.77 -21.31
CA SER A 237 -2.35 20.83 -22.12
C SER A 237 -3.00 22.18 -21.82
N ARG A 238 -2.19 23.25 -21.74
CA ARG A 238 -2.68 24.61 -21.58
C ARG A 238 -1.93 25.56 -22.50
N SER A 239 -2.66 26.18 -23.43
CA SER A 239 -2.09 27.19 -24.33
C SER A 239 -1.65 28.43 -23.54
N LEU A 240 -0.41 28.88 -23.74
CA LEU A 240 0.14 30.14 -23.23
C LEU A 240 0.31 31.18 -24.36
N GLY A 241 -0.40 30.99 -25.47
CA GLY A 241 -0.31 31.84 -26.66
C GLY A 241 1.08 31.81 -27.28
N MET A 242 1.69 32.98 -27.46
CA MET A 242 3.02 33.09 -28.10
C MET A 242 4.16 32.47 -27.29
N LYS A 243 3.95 32.22 -25.99
CA LYS A 243 4.97 31.59 -25.13
C LYS A 243 5.07 30.07 -25.33
N GLY A 244 4.10 29.47 -26.03
CA GLY A 244 4.04 28.03 -26.27
C GLY A 244 2.84 27.38 -25.58
N THR A 245 2.91 26.06 -25.41
CA THR A 245 1.90 25.24 -24.74
C THR A 245 2.54 24.59 -23.53
N PHE A 246 1.94 24.80 -22.36
CA PHE A 246 2.30 24.03 -21.18
C PHE A 246 1.73 22.61 -21.32
N ILE A 247 2.56 21.61 -21.07
CA ILE A 247 2.21 20.20 -21.13
C ILE A 247 2.63 19.56 -19.81
N LYS A 248 1.73 18.78 -19.23
CA LYS A 248 2.01 17.91 -18.09
C LYS A 248 1.65 16.48 -18.45
N VAL A 249 2.59 15.56 -18.30
CA VAL A 249 2.37 14.12 -18.50
C VAL A 249 1.78 13.55 -17.21
N LEU A 250 0.64 12.87 -17.31
CA LEU A 250 -0.07 12.31 -16.16
C LEU A 250 0.28 10.84 -15.89
N SER A 251 0.75 10.11 -16.90
CA SER A 251 1.07 8.69 -16.80
C SER A 251 2.54 8.42 -17.16
N PRO A 252 3.36 7.91 -16.21
CA PRO A 252 4.74 7.48 -16.52
C PRO A 252 4.81 6.31 -17.49
N LEU A 253 3.78 5.45 -17.53
CA LEU A 253 3.70 4.33 -18.47
C LEU A 253 3.70 4.81 -19.93
N PHE A 254 3.21 6.02 -20.19
CA PHE A 254 3.23 6.60 -21.53
C PHE A 254 4.66 6.93 -21.99
N THR A 255 5.51 7.46 -21.12
CA THR A 255 6.90 7.77 -21.47
C THR A 255 7.70 6.49 -21.67
N GLU A 256 7.42 5.46 -20.86
CA GLU A 256 7.98 4.12 -21.06
C GLU A 256 7.58 3.51 -22.42
N GLU A 257 6.30 3.58 -22.81
CA GLU A 257 5.82 3.11 -24.12
C GLU A 257 6.42 3.89 -25.30
N LEU A 258 6.81 5.15 -25.10
CA LEU A 258 7.56 5.93 -26.10
C LEU A 258 9.06 5.56 -26.16
N GLY A 259 9.53 4.75 -25.22
CA GLY A 259 10.95 4.39 -25.05
C GLY A 259 11.79 5.56 -24.51
N LEU A 260 11.20 6.41 -23.67
CA LEU A 260 11.85 7.56 -23.05
C LEU A 260 11.96 7.36 -21.53
N LEU A 261 13.10 7.74 -20.98
CA LEU A 261 13.32 7.86 -19.54
C LEU A 261 13.38 9.36 -19.23
N LEU A 262 12.43 9.85 -18.45
CA LEU A 262 12.44 11.21 -17.93
C LEU A 262 12.96 11.18 -16.50
N ASP A 263 13.72 12.20 -16.13
CA ASP A 263 14.08 12.43 -14.73
C ASP A 263 12.90 13.08 -14.01
N ASP A 264 12.63 12.65 -12.77
CA ASP A 264 11.58 13.19 -11.89
C ASP A 264 11.86 14.65 -11.47
#